data_AF-A0A3M2DVW1-F1
#
_entry.id   AF-A0A3M2DVW1-F1
#
_cell.length_a   1.000
_cell.length_b   1.000
_cell.length_c   1.000
_cell.angle_alpha   90.00
_cell.angle_beta   90.00
_cell.angle_gamma   90.00
#
_symmetry.space_group_name_H-M   'P 1'
#
loop_
_entity.id
_entity.type
_entity.pdbx_description
1 polymer ?
#
loop_
_entity_poly.entity_id
_entity_poly.type
_entity_poly.pdbx_seq_one_letter_code
_entity_poly.pdbx_strand_id
1 'polypeptide(L)'
;MPHSADKPLRASTIGVWSLLNLTLLPGFSFVILLKRYMQAKRLNLSQPLHAARISIVLNVLAFVLLFGVSAAVWFGPWFDTAGKLAVLITYFTLVHSLFILVALWWWAKWHKEELH
;
A
#
# COMPACT_ATOMS: atom_id res chain seq x y z
N MET A 1 36.99 3.59 -6.91
CA MET A 1 36.10 2.74 -7.75
C MET A 1 34.67 3.05 -7.34
N PRO A 2 33.83 3.66 -8.19
CA PRO A 2 32.42 3.86 -7.83
C PRO A 2 31.72 2.50 -7.85
N HIS A 3 31.36 2.00 -6.67
CA HIS A 3 30.59 0.77 -6.52
C HIS A 3 29.16 1.03 -7.03
N SER A 4 28.71 0.13 -7.90
CA SER A 4 27.50 0.18 -8.69
C SER A 4 26.19 0.27 -7.90
N ALA A 5 25.23 1.02 -8.45
CA ALA A 5 23.78 0.80 -8.37
C ALA A 5 22.93 1.46 -7.24
N ASP A 6 23.22 2.70 -6.87
CA ASP A 6 22.19 3.53 -6.23
C ASP A 6 21.16 3.98 -7.28
N LYS A 7 20.12 3.18 -7.53
CA LYS A 7 18.93 3.69 -8.23
C LYS A 7 18.43 4.91 -7.45
N PRO A 8 18.26 6.08 -8.10
CA PRO A 8 17.76 7.27 -7.42
C PRO A 8 16.42 6.95 -6.74
N LEU A 9 16.25 7.44 -5.51
CA LEU A 9 15.03 7.21 -4.73
C LEU A 9 13.85 7.93 -5.39
N ARG A 10 13.08 7.19 -6.18
CA ARG A 10 11.97 7.69 -6.98
C ARG A 10 10.61 7.50 -6.31
N ALA A 11 9.71 8.46 -6.48
CA ALA A 11 8.34 8.41 -5.98
C ALA A 11 7.57 7.26 -6.66
N SER A 12 7.78 7.04 -7.96
CA SER A 12 7.20 5.94 -8.72
C SER A 12 7.61 4.57 -8.15
N THR A 13 8.88 4.40 -7.77
CA THR A 13 9.37 3.14 -7.19
C THR A 13 8.73 2.87 -5.83
N ILE A 14 8.49 3.90 -5.04
CA ILE A 14 7.77 3.79 -3.76
C ILE A 14 6.31 3.36 -3.99
N GLY A 15 5.65 3.93 -5.02
CA GLY A 15 4.31 3.51 -5.44
C GLY A 15 4.25 2.04 -5.85
N VAL A 16 5.27 1.50 -6.52
CA VAL A 16 5.34 0.06 -6.84
C VAL A 16 5.39 -0.80 -5.57
N TRP A 17 6.16 -0.41 -4.55
CA TRP A 17 6.18 -1.13 -3.28
C TRP A 17 4.84 -1.07 -2.54
N SER A 18 4.10 0.03 -2.68
CA SER A 18 2.72 0.15 -2.20
C SER A 18 1.78 -0.85 -2.89
N LEU A 19 1.82 -0.89 -4.22
CA LEU A 19 1.04 -1.84 -5.01
C LEU A 19 1.39 -3.28 -4.64
N LEU A 20 2.68 -3.59 -4.48
CA LEU A 20 3.14 -4.93 -4.11
C LEU A 20 2.63 -5.36 -2.72
N ASN A 21 2.49 -4.40 -1.80
CA ASN A 21 1.95 -4.66 -0.46
C ASN A 21 0.45 -4.92 -0.45
N LEU A 22 -0.27 -4.33 -1.39
CA LEU A 22 -1.67 -4.61 -1.56
C LEU A 22 -1.84 -5.97 -2.28
N THR A 23 -1.10 -6.26 -3.35
CA THR A 23 -1.45 -7.38 -4.24
C THR A 23 -0.81 -8.72 -3.93
N LEU A 24 0.51 -8.77 -3.64
CA LEU A 24 1.26 -10.04 -3.73
C LEU A 24 2.02 -10.40 -2.45
N LEU A 25 2.63 -9.43 -1.76
CA LEU A 25 3.55 -9.71 -0.65
C LEU A 25 3.29 -8.80 0.55
N PRO A 26 2.07 -8.83 1.12
CA PRO A 26 1.73 -7.99 2.27
C PRO A 26 2.72 -8.21 3.42
N GLY A 27 3.10 -7.12 4.09
CA GLY A 27 4.04 -7.14 5.20
C GLY A 27 5.50 -6.99 4.74
N PHE A 28 6.00 -7.84 3.84
CA PHE A 28 7.39 -7.72 3.36
C PHE A 28 7.63 -6.39 2.63
N SER A 29 6.75 -6.05 1.69
CA SER A 29 6.80 -4.76 1.01
C SER A 29 6.52 -3.58 1.93
N PHE A 30 5.73 -3.75 3.00
CA PHE A 30 5.53 -2.71 4.00
C PHE A 30 6.83 -2.37 4.74
N VAL A 31 7.63 -3.38 5.11
CA VAL A 31 8.95 -3.18 5.71
C VAL A 31 9.87 -2.40 4.75
N ILE A 32 9.82 -2.71 3.46
CA ILE A 32 10.61 -1.99 2.44
C ILE A 32 10.11 -0.55 2.29
N LEU A 33 8.81 -0.32 2.28
CA LEU A 33 8.20 1.02 2.29
C LEU A 33 8.70 1.87 3.46
N LEU A 34 8.76 1.29 4.66
CA LEU A 34 9.28 1.98 5.84
C LEU A 34 10.77 2.31 5.70
N LYS A 35 11.58 1.37 5.17
CA LYS A 35 13.00 1.65 4.85
C LYS A 35 13.15 2.79 3.85
N ARG A 36 12.34 2.82 2.80
CA ARG A 36 12.34 3.88 1.77
C ARG A 36 11.90 5.23 2.32
N TYR A 37 10.90 5.25 3.21
CA TYR A 37 10.50 6.44 3.95
C TYR A 37 11.65 7.01 4.80
N MET A 38 12.34 6.15 5.57
CA MET A 38 13.48 6.58 6.39
C MET A 38 14.62 7.12 5.52
N GLN A 39 14.89 6.50 4.36
CA GLN A 39 15.89 6.97 3.41
C GLN A 39 15.51 8.33 2.81
N ALA A 40 14.26 8.52 2.36
CA ALA A 40 13.76 9.80 1.84
C ALA A 40 13.87 10.92 2.89
N LYS A 41 13.55 10.60 4.15
CA LYS A 41 13.65 11.53 5.28
C LYS A 41 15.10 11.93 5.56
N ARG A 42 16.04 10.97 5.56
CA ARG A 42 17.48 11.24 5.77
C ARG A 42 18.07 12.13 4.68
N LEU A 43 17.64 11.94 3.44
CA LEU A 43 18.13 12.68 2.27
C LEU A 43 17.38 14.00 2.02
N ASN A 44 16.39 14.36 2.86
CA ASN A 44 15.53 15.54 2.70
C ASN A 44 14.87 15.67 1.30
N LEU A 45 14.55 14.53 0.68
CA LEU A 45 13.94 14.49 -0.65
C LEU A 45 12.41 14.65 -0.54
N SER A 46 11.91 15.85 -0.86
CA SER A 46 10.50 16.23 -0.65
C SER A 46 9.50 15.34 -1.40
N GLN A 47 9.72 15.10 -2.70
CA GLN A 47 8.82 14.27 -3.52
C GLN A 47 8.73 12.80 -3.07
N PRO A 48 9.82 12.03 -2.97
CA PRO A 48 9.73 10.63 -2.54
C PRO A 48 9.29 10.51 -1.07
N LEU A 49 9.57 11.51 -0.22
CA LEU A 49 9.03 11.54 1.14
C LEU A 49 7.50 11.68 1.14
N HIS A 50 6.96 12.55 0.28
CA HIS A 50 5.52 12.72 0.12
C HIS A 50 4.86 11.43 -0.40
N ALA A 51 5.46 10.81 -1.44
CA ALA A 51 4.98 9.54 -1.99
C ALA A 51 5.01 8.40 -0.95
N ALA A 52 6.06 8.33 -0.13
CA ALA A 52 6.17 7.35 0.95
C ALA A 52 5.11 7.55 2.03
N ARG A 53 4.83 8.80 2.42
CA ARG A 53 3.76 9.09 3.40
C ARG A 53 2.40 8.64 2.89
N ILE A 54 2.04 9.01 1.66
CA ILE A 54 0.77 8.62 1.05
C ILE A 54 0.67 7.09 0.98
N SER A 55 1.72 6.43 0.49
CA SER A 55 1.76 4.98 0.35
C SER A 55 1.60 4.26 1.71
N ILE A 56 2.30 4.71 2.75
CA ILE A 56 2.19 4.12 4.09
C ILE A 56 0.77 4.30 4.65
N VAL A 57 0.23 5.52 4.59
CA VAL A 57 -1.13 5.81 5.09
C VAL A 57 -2.16 4.95 4.37
N LEU A 58 -2.06 4.84 3.04
CA LEU A 58 -2.98 4.04 2.24
C LEU A 58 -2.95 2.55 2.65
N ASN A 59 -1.76 1.99 2.84
CA ASN A 59 -1.61 0.57 3.24
C ASN A 59 -2.06 0.31 4.68
N VAL A 60 -1.80 1.23 5.60
CA VAL A 60 -2.28 1.13 6.98
C VAL A 60 -3.81 1.22 7.01
N LEU A 61 -4.41 2.13 6.25
CA LEU A 61 -5.86 2.26 6.16
C LEU A 61 -6.49 0.99 5.56
N ALA A 62 -5.90 0.43 4.51
CA ALA A 62 -6.33 -0.83 3.92
C ALA A 62 -6.29 -1.96 4.96
N PHE A 63 -5.20 -2.09 5.70
CA PHE A 63 -5.08 -3.10 6.76
C PHE A 63 -6.15 -2.94 7.84
N VAL A 64 -6.33 -1.72 8.36
CA VAL A 64 -7.29 -1.44 9.45
C VAL A 64 -8.72 -1.72 8.99
N LEU A 65 -9.12 -1.29 7.80
CA LEU A 65 -10.48 -1.50 7.30
C LEU A 65 -10.73 -2.98 7.00
N LEU A 66 -9.83 -3.62 6.25
CA LEU A 66 -9.99 -5.02 5.87
C LEU A 66 -9.99 -5.92 7.10
N PHE A 67 -9.05 -5.73 8.02
CA PHE A 67 -8.97 -6.55 9.22
C PHE A 67 -10.08 -6.23 10.22
N GLY A 68 -10.33 -4.94 10.48
CA GLY A 68 -11.31 -4.49 11.47
C GLY A 68 -12.74 -4.91 11.13
N VAL A 69 -13.18 -4.66 9.89
CA VAL A 69 -14.52 -5.05 9.46
C VAL A 69 -14.64 -6.57 9.34
N SER A 70 -13.59 -7.26 8.87
CA SER A 70 -13.60 -8.72 8.83
C SER A 70 -13.73 -9.34 10.23
N ALA A 71 -13.01 -8.81 11.22
CA ALA A 71 -13.13 -9.24 12.61
C ALA A 71 -14.54 -8.98 13.14
N ALA A 72 -15.12 -7.81 12.86
CA ALA A 72 -16.49 -7.50 13.26
C ALA A 72 -17.49 -8.52 12.67
N VAL A 73 -17.42 -8.82 11.37
CA VAL A 73 -18.30 -9.81 10.72
C VAL A 73 -18.11 -11.21 11.32
N TRP A 74 -16.86 -11.61 11.60
CA TRP A 74 -16.57 -12.93 12.14
C TRP A 74 -17.13 -13.15 13.55
N PHE A 75 -16.98 -12.16 14.44
CA PHE A 75 -17.45 -12.26 15.83
C PHE A 75 -18.90 -11.81 16.03
N GLY A 76 -19.48 -11.12 15.05
CA GLY A 76 -20.86 -10.68 15.10
C GLY A 76 -21.88 -11.84 15.02
N PRO A 77 -23.07 -11.70 15.64
CA PRO A 77 -24.13 -12.71 15.59
C PRO A 77 -25.04 -12.58 14.36
N TRP A 78 -24.77 -11.65 13.44
CA TRP A 78 -25.70 -11.25 12.37
C TRP A 78 -25.90 -12.27 11.25
N PHE A 79 -24.94 -13.19 11.07
CA PHE A 79 -24.93 -14.17 9.99
C PHE A 79 -24.52 -15.54 10.49
N ASP A 80 -24.96 -16.59 9.80
CA ASP A 80 -24.43 -17.94 9.94
C ASP A 80 -23.03 -18.04 9.29
N THR A 81 -22.38 -19.20 9.42
CA THR A 81 -21.01 -19.38 8.90
C THR A 81 -20.91 -19.17 7.39
N ALA A 82 -21.90 -19.63 6.62
CA ALA A 82 -21.92 -19.46 5.17
C ALA A 82 -22.11 -17.97 4.79
N GLY A 83 -23.04 -17.28 5.45
CA GLY A 83 -23.26 -15.85 5.27
C GLY A 83 -22.04 -15.00 5.65
N LYS A 84 -21.36 -15.32 6.76
CA LYS A 84 -20.11 -14.66 7.16
C LYS A 84 -19.05 -14.76 6.07
N LEU A 85 -18.84 -15.94 5.49
CA LEU A 85 -17.87 -16.14 4.42
C LEU A 85 -18.24 -15.35 3.16
N ALA A 86 -19.51 -15.36 2.75
CA ALA A 86 -19.98 -14.62 1.59
C ALA A 86 -19.76 -13.10 1.76
N VAL A 87 -20.11 -12.55 2.93
CA VAL A 87 -19.90 -11.14 3.28
C VAL A 87 -18.41 -10.82 3.34
N LEU A 88 -17.61 -11.65 4.00
CA LEU A 88 -16.15 -11.47 4.13
C LEU A 88 -15.47 -11.41 2.76
N ILE A 89 -15.73 -12.38 1.89
CA ILE A 89 -15.09 -12.45 0.57
C ILE A 89 -15.53 -11.25 -0.29
N THR A 90 -16.81 -10.92 -0.30
CA THR A 90 -17.34 -9.79 -1.09
C THR A 90 -16.76 -8.47 -0.60
N TYR A 91 -16.82 -8.23 0.71
CA TYR A 91 -16.27 -7.04 1.34
C TYR A 91 -14.77 -6.91 1.08
N PHE A 92 -14.01 -7.98 1.35
CA PHE A 92 -12.57 -8.01 1.15
C PHE A 92 -12.22 -7.69 -0.30
N THR A 93 -12.85 -8.38 -1.26
CA THR A 93 -12.56 -8.19 -2.69
C THR A 93 -12.84 -6.76 -3.14
N LEU A 94 -14.00 -6.20 -2.80
CA LEU A 94 -14.38 -4.84 -3.23
C LEU A 94 -13.49 -3.76 -2.61
N VAL A 95 -13.33 -3.78 -1.29
CA VAL A 95 -12.55 -2.77 -0.58
C VAL A 95 -11.08 -2.87 -0.95
N HIS A 96 -10.55 -4.09 -1.03
CA HIS A 96 -9.16 -4.31 -1.42
C HIS A 96 -8.88 -3.85 -2.86
N SER A 97 -9.78 -4.14 -3.80
CA SER A 97 -9.67 -3.67 -5.18
C SER A 97 -9.70 -2.14 -5.26
N LEU A 98 -10.52 -1.48 -4.46
CA LEU A 98 -10.54 -0.02 -4.38
C LEU A 98 -9.18 0.54 -3.94
N PHE A 99 -8.55 -0.04 -2.93
CA PHE A 99 -7.21 0.35 -2.49
C PHE A 99 -6.15 0.16 -3.57
N ILE A 100 -6.21 -0.94 -4.33
CA ILE A 100 -5.31 -1.19 -5.46
C ILE A 100 -5.49 -0.10 -6.53
N LEU A 101 -6.73 0.25 -6.89
CA LEU A 101 -7.00 1.30 -7.89
C LEU A 101 -6.46 2.66 -7.46
N VAL A 102 -6.66 3.04 -6.18
CA VAL A 102 -6.12 4.29 -5.63
C VAL A 102 -4.58 4.28 -5.65
N ALA A 103 -3.96 3.17 -5.24
CA ALA A 103 -2.50 3.04 -5.27
C ALA A 103 -1.95 3.12 -6.71
N LEU A 104 -2.65 2.51 -7.67
CA LEU A 104 -2.27 2.51 -9.08
C LEU A 104 -2.37 3.91 -9.68
N TRP A 105 -3.42 4.66 -9.34
CA TRP A 105 -3.59 6.03 -9.81
C TRP A 105 -2.48 6.95 -9.28
N TRP A 106 -2.15 6.85 -7.99
CA TRP A 106 -1.04 7.61 -7.41
C TRP A 106 0.30 7.25 -8.05
N TRP A 107 0.55 5.96 -8.29
CA TRP A 107 1.73 5.51 -9.01
C TRP A 107 1.81 6.11 -10.42
N ALA A 108 0.71 6.07 -11.18
CA ALA A 108 0.66 6.63 -12.53
C ALA A 108 0.92 8.14 -12.53
N LYS A 109 0.39 8.87 -11.55
CA LYS A 109 0.66 10.29 -11.35
C LYS A 109 2.14 10.58 -11.14
N TRP A 110 2.79 9.90 -10.17
CA TRP A 110 4.21 10.10 -9.89
C TRP A 110 5.11 9.67 -11.04
N HIS A 111 4.75 8.59 -11.74
CA HIS A 111 5.49 8.17 -12.93
C HIS A 111 5.47 9.25 -14.02
N LYS A 112 4.34 9.93 -14.22
CA LYS A 112 4.24 11.06 -15.16
C LYS A 112 5.07 12.25 -14.71
N GLU A 113 5.03 12.62 -13.42
CA GLU A 113 5.81 13.72 -12.85
C GLU A 113 7.34 13.49 -12.95
N GLU A 114 7.80 12.24 -13.01
CA GLU A 114 9.23 11.90 -13.17
C GLU A 114 9.73 11.95 -14.63
N LEU A 115 8.82 12.01 -15.61
CA LEU A 115 9.15 12.06 -17.04
C LEU A 115 9.24 13.50 -17.59
N HIS A 116 8.87 14.50 -16.80
CA HIS A 116 8.86 15.92 -17.14
C HIS A 116 9.78 16.70 -16.19
#